data_AF-A0A7X9J1A2-F1
#
_entry.id   AF-A0A7X9J1A2-F1
#
_cell.length_a   1.000
_cell.length_b   1.000
_cell.length_c   1.000
_cell.angle_alpha   90.00
_cell.angle_beta   90.00
_cell.angle_gamma   90.00
#
_symmetry.space_group_name_H-M   'P 1'
#
loop_
_entity.id
_entity.type
_entity.pdbx_description
1 polymer ?
#
loop_
_entity_poly.entity_id
_entity_poly.type
_entity_poly.pdbx_seq_one_letter_code
_entity_poly.pdbx_strand_id
1 'polypeptide(L)'
;MKPSADDAREDTLRRIERVVHALDPTTAAGPLLGPRILLFTAGESAGREDLATIGTAIELLWRANLRHEIPVGKDLPAGAPAPTLAGDTMLAESYRLLASLGDPWLIQVLSRAMASASEGALCESREERAERQSLYHETIALVGAHQAGQTGGDTRDLLQWARRIGHAHLMDLPPPPDTDPFIAGGFYDPKPEQPVSDSG
;
A
#
# COMPACT_ATOMS: atom_id res chain seq x y z
N MET A 1 13.29 -12.91 32.33
CA MET A 1 14.04 -12.33 31.20
C MET A 1 13.13 -11.34 30.48
N LYS A 2 13.63 -10.18 30.07
CA LYS A 2 12.88 -9.27 29.18
C LYS A 2 13.02 -9.81 27.73
N PRO A 3 11.98 -9.76 26.89
CA PRO A 3 12.09 -10.12 25.48
C PRO A 3 13.12 -9.22 24.78
N SER A 4 13.82 -9.76 23.78
CA SER A 4 14.79 -8.99 22.99
C SER A 4 14.05 -8.00 22.05
N ALA A 5 14.75 -6.97 21.58
CA ALA A 5 14.19 -6.04 20.60
C ALA A 5 13.80 -6.75 19.28
N ASP A 6 14.50 -7.83 18.92
CA ASP A 6 14.16 -8.66 17.77
C ASP A 6 12.85 -9.44 18.00
N ASP A 7 12.66 -10.01 19.21
CA ASP A 7 11.41 -10.71 19.56
C ASP A 7 10.21 -9.75 19.54
N ALA A 8 10.38 -8.53 20.07
CA ALA A 8 9.35 -7.52 20.04
C ALA A 8 8.98 -7.09 18.61
N ARG A 9 9.99 -6.94 17.73
CA ARG A 9 9.78 -6.65 16.30
C ARG A 9 8.99 -7.74 15.61
N GLU A 10 9.39 -8.99 15.81
CA GLU A 10 8.75 -10.15 15.20
C GLU A 10 7.31 -10.33 15.70
N ASP A 11 7.05 -10.14 17.00
CA ASP A 11 5.70 -10.18 17.56
C ASP A 11 4.80 -9.05 17.03
N THR A 12 5.35 -7.84 16.83
CA THR A 12 4.63 -6.74 16.18
C THR A 12 4.30 -7.07 14.73
N LEU A 13 5.23 -7.63 13.96
CA LEU A 13 4.99 -8.07 12.58
C LEU A 13 3.88 -9.12 12.50
N ARG A 14 3.89 -10.13 13.37
CA ARG A 14 2.82 -11.16 13.43
C ARG A 14 1.45 -10.58 13.81
N ARG A 15 1.40 -9.50 14.59
CA ARG A 15 0.13 -8.79 14.88
C ARG A 15 -0.39 -8.09 13.64
N ILE A 16 0.48 -7.35 12.94
CA ILE A 16 0.15 -6.67 11.68
C ILE A 16 -0.33 -7.69 10.65
N GLU A 17 0.43 -8.77 10.45
CA GLU A 17 0.09 -9.83 9.49
C GLU A 17 -1.29 -10.42 9.72
N ARG A 18 -1.65 -10.71 10.99
CA ARG A 18 -2.98 -11.26 11.34
C ARG A 18 -4.11 -10.32 10.98
N VAL A 19 -3.97 -9.01 11.25
CA VAL A 19 -5.01 -8.03 10.93
C VAL A 19 -5.14 -7.86 9.42
N VAL A 20 -4.02 -7.73 8.72
CA VAL A 20 -3.98 -7.56 7.28
C VAL A 20 -4.54 -8.78 6.56
N HIS A 21 -4.17 -9.99 6.99
CA HIS A 21 -4.70 -11.22 6.40
C HIS A 21 -6.21 -11.40 6.62
N ALA A 22 -6.74 -10.95 7.76
CA ALA A 22 -8.17 -10.99 8.02
C ALA A 22 -8.98 -10.07 7.08
N LEU A 23 -8.39 -8.93 6.68
CA LEU A 23 -9.00 -7.96 5.76
C LEU A 23 -8.73 -8.30 4.28
N ASP A 24 -7.68 -9.06 4.02
CA ASP A 24 -7.24 -9.41 2.68
C ASP A 24 -6.79 -10.88 2.58
N PRO A 25 -7.72 -11.85 2.66
CA PRO A 25 -7.38 -13.27 2.68
C PRO A 25 -6.93 -13.80 1.32
N THR A 26 -7.15 -13.03 0.24
CA THR A 26 -6.91 -13.48 -1.15
C THR A 26 -5.56 -13.06 -1.71
N THR A 27 -4.86 -12.12 -1.08
CA THR A 27 -3.49 -11.79 -1.44
C THR A 27 -2.57 -12.66 -0.60
N ALA A 28 -1.71 -13.46 -1.24
CA ALA A 28 -0.59 -14.08 -0.54
C ALA A 28 0.08 -13.01 0.32
N ALA A 29 0.33 -13.30 1.61
CA ALA A 29 0.91 -12.33 2.52
C ALA A 29 2.24 -11.84 1.91
N GLY A 30 2.20 -10.67 1.28
CA GLY A 30 3.37 -10.05 0.70
C GLY A 30 4.39 -9.77 1.80
N PRO A 31 5.63 -9.42 1.44
CA PRO A 31 6.73 -9.32 2.39
C PRO A 31 6.63 -8.14 3.38
N LEU A 32 5.44 -7.66 3.76
CA LEU A 32 5.16 -6.57 4.73
C LEU A 32 6.28 -5.51 4.75
N LEU A 33 6.71 -5.06 3.56
CA LEU A 33 7.97 -4.34 3.43
C LEU A 33 7.90 -3.02 4.17
N GLY A 34 6.78 -2.30 4.03
CA GLY A 34 6.52 -1.07 4.78
C GLY A 34 6.61 -1.27 6.29
N PRO A 35 5.82 -2.18 6.89
CA PRO A 35 5.97 -2.54 8.31
C PRO A 35 7.40 -2.89 8.74
N ARG A 36 8.15 -3.65 7.93
CA ARG A 36 9.54 -3.99 8.24
C ARG A 36 10.44 -2.75 8.26
N ILE A 37 10.29 -1.84 7.29
CA ILE A 37 11.02 -0.56 7.28
C ILE A 37 10.66 0.27 8.50
N LEU A 38 9.36 0.41 8.82
CA LEU A 38 8.87 1.15 9.99
C LEU A 38 9.54 0.67 11.28
N LEU A 39 9.51 -0.63 11.51
CA LEU A 39 10.03 -1.22 12.75
C LEU A 39 11.57 -1.17 12.81
N PHE A 40 12.24 -1.30 11.66
CA PHE A 40 13.68 -1.14 11.59
C PHE A 40 14.10 0.28 11.97
N THR A 41 13.46 1.30 11.39
CA THR A 41 13.83 2.69 11.68
C THR A 41 13.34 3.16 13.04
N ALA A 42 12.28 2.56 13.60
CA ALA A 42 11.86 2.78 14.98
C ALA A 42 12.85 2.20 16.02
N GLY A 43 13.74 1.29 15.63
CA GLY A 43 14.79 0.73 16.48
C GLY A 43 14.24 0.07 17.77
N GLU A 44 14.76 0.47 18.92
CA GLU A 44 14.33 -0.01 20.24
C GLU A 44 12.86 0.32 20.57
N SER A 45 12.25 1.26 19.86
CA SER A 45 10.83 1.60 20.04
C SER A 45 9.87 0.61 19.36
N ALA A 46 10.38 -0.35 18.60
CA ALA A 46 9.58 -1.25 17.75
C ALA A 46 8.53 -2.11 18.48
N GLY A 47 8.65 -2.27 19.81
CA GLY A 47 7.68 -2.98 20.64
C GLY A 47 6.48 -2.13 21.11
N ARG A 48 6.42 -0.84 20.75
CA ARG A 48 5.29 0.02 21.12
C ARG A 48 4.01 -0.43 20.42
N GLU A 49 2.90 -0.34 21.13
CA GLU A 49 1.59 -0.78 20.64
C GLU A 49 1.10 0.06 19.46
N ASP A 50 1.37 1.37 19.48
CA ASP A 50 1.02 2.28 18.38
C ASP A 50 1.73 1.92 17.07
N LEU A 51 2.96 1.39 17.09
CA LEU A 51 3.65 0.96 15.88
C LEU A 51 2.98 -0.24 15.20
N ALA A 52 2.30 -1.11 15.94
CA ALA A 52 1.47 -2.15 15.34
C ALA A 52 0.30 -1.52 14.57
N THR A 53 -0.34 -0.50 15.14
CA THR A 53 -1.44 0.24 14.50
C THR A 53 -0.95 1.03 13.28
N ILE A 54 0.17 1.75 13.39
CA ILE A 54 0.80 2.51 12.31
C ILE A 54 1.21 1.56 11.18
N GLY A 55 1.89 0.46 11.51
CA GLY A 55 2.33 -0.54 10.52
C GLY A 55 1.15 -1.21 9.82
N THR A 56 0.07 -1.49 10.54
CA THR A 56 -1.18 -2.01 9.94
C THR A 56 -1.76 -0.99 8.96
N ALA A 57 -1.87 0.28 9.36
CA ALA A 57 -2.38 1.32 8.48
C ALA A 57 -1.53 1.51 7.21
N ILE A 58 -0.20 1.48 7.35
CA ILE A 58 0.75 1.54 6.22
C ILE A 58 0.52 0.37 5.25
N GLU A 59 0.44 -0.85 5.76
CA GLU A 59 0.24 -2.02 4.89
C GLU A 59 -1.14 -1.98 4.20
N LEU A 60 -2.19 -1.53 4.89
CA LEU A 60 -3.51 -1.36 4.30
C LEU A 60 -3.55 -0.28 3.22
N LEU A 61 -2.86 0.86 3.42
CA LEU A 61 -2.69 1.89 2.39
C LEU A 61 -2.02 1.32 1.13
N TRP A 62 -0.91 0.59 1.32
CA TRP A 62 -0.19 -0.03 0.22
C TRP A 62 -1.04 -1.04 -0.55
N ARG A 63 -1.76 -1.90 0.17
CA ARG A 63 -2.66 -2.89 -0.45
C ARG A 63 -3.84 -2.25 -1.15
N ALA A 64 -4.41 -1.18 -0.59
CA ALA A 64 -5.44 -0.41 -1.27
C ALA A 64 -4.93 0.08 -2.64
N ASN A 65 -3.74 0.66 -2.67
CA ASN A 65 -3.12 1.12 -3.92
C ASN A 65 -2.93 -0.02 -4.93
N LEU A 66 -2.36 -1.15 -4.51
CA LEU A 66 -2.18 -2.31 -5.39
C LEU A 66 -3.51 -2.85 -5.93
N ARG A 67 -4.57 -2.83 -5.12
CA ARG A 67 -5.92 -3.26 -5.53
C ARG A 67 -6.53 -2.30 -6.54
N HIS A 68 -6.31 -1.00 -6.38
CA HIS A 68 -6.75 0.02 -7.32
C HIS A 68 -5.99 -0.02 -8.65
N GLU A 69 -4.77 -0.56 -8.66
CA GLU A 69 -3.99 -0.80 -9.89
C GLU A 69 -4.50 -2.02 -10.70
N ILE A 70 -5.33 -2.90 -10.13
CA ILE A 70 -5.88 -4.04 -10.87
C ILE A 70 -6.93 -3.54 -11.89
N PRO A 71 -6.75 -3.83 -13.20
CA PRO A 71 -7.68 -3.38 -14.22
C PRO A 71 -9.09 -3.93 -14.03
N VAL A 72 -10.09 -3.08 -14.24
CA VAL A 72 -11.51 -3.47 -14.26
C VAL A 72 -11.72 -4.49 -15.39
N GLY A 73 -12.31 -5.66 -15.07
CA GLY A 73 -12.66 -6.69 -16.06
C GLY A 73 -11.68 -7.86 -16.18
N LYS A 74 -10.66 -7.97 -15.33
CA LYS A 74 -9.90 -9.23 -15.18
C LYS A 74 -10.68 -10.25 -14.37
N ASP A 75 -10.54 -11.52 -14.73
CA ASP A 75 -11.18 -12.65 -14.02
C ASP A 75 -10.76 -12.63 -12.56
N LEU A 76 -11.70 -12.26 -11.69
CA LEU A 76 -11.54 -12.39 -10.25
C LEU A 76 -12.05 -13.76 -9.82
N PRO A 77 -11.47 -14.34 -8.76
CA PRO A 77 -12.05 -15.53 -8.13
C PRO A 77 -13.53 -15.30 -7.85
N ALA A 78 -14.37 -16.29 -8.15
CA ALA A 78 -15.81 -16.19 -7.90
C ALA A 78 -16.09 -15.86 -6.43
N GLY A 79 -16.81 -14.76 -6.17
CA GLY A 79 -17.13 -14.29 -4.82
C GLY A 79 -16.11 -13.32 -4.21
N ALA A 80 -15.01 -12.99 -4.91
CA ALA A 80 -14.15 -11.90 -4.48
C ALA A 80 -14.86 -10.54 -4.65
N PRO A 81 -14.78 -9.63 -3.66
CA PRO A 81 -15.27 -8.27 -3.85
C PRO A 81 -14.57 -7.63 -5.05
N ALA A 82 -15.27 -6.71 -5.73
CA ALA A 82 -14.64 -5.93 -6.79
C ALA A 82 -13.35 -5.29 -6.24
N PRO A 83 -12.21 -5.29 -6.97
CA PRO A 83 -10.91 -4.91 -6.43
C PRO A 83 -10.93 -3.47 -5.91
N THR A 84 -11.71 -2.62 -6.58
CA THR A 84 -12.00 -1.24 -6.17
C THR A 84 -12.64 -1.18 -4.79
N LEU A 85 -13.71 -1.94 -4.52
CA LEU A 85 -14.40 -1.93 -3.23
C LEU A 85 -13.51 -2.48 -2.10
N ALA A 86 -12.71 -3.51 -2.39
CA ALA A 86 -11.73 -4.04 -1.44
C ALA A 86 -10.66 -2.99 -1.12
N GLY A 87 -10.14 -2.30 -2.13
CA GLY A 87 -9.18 -1.20 -1.97
C GLY A 87 -9.76 -0.05 -1.16
N ASP A 88 -11.01 0.37 -1.44
CA ASP A 88 -11.69 1.44 -0.70
C ASP A 88 -11.92 1.08 0.77
N THR A 89 -12.25 -0.18 1.04
CA THR A 89 -12.40 -0.70 2.41
C THR A 89 -11.09 -0.63 3.17
N MET A 90 -9.98 -1.07 2.56
CA MET A 90 -8.65 -0.99 3.16
C MET A 90 -8.20 0.45 3.37
N LEU A 91 -8.48 1.33 2.40
CA LEU A 91 -8.19 2.75 2.48
C LEU A 91 -8.93 3.39 3.66
N ALA A 92 -10.24 3.17 3.77
CA ALA A 92 -11.05 3.69 4.86
C ALA A 92 -10.57 3.17 6.22
N GLU A 93 -10.29 1.87 6.32
CA GLU A 93 -9.80 1.26 7.56
C GLU A 93 -8.43 1.79 7.97
N SER A 94 -7.52 2.02 7.00
CA SER A 94 -6.22 2.63 7.28
C SER A 94 -6.35 4.03 7.89
N TYR A 95 -7.22 4.88 7.37
CA TYR A 95 -7.45 6.21 7.91
C TYR A 95 -8.18 6.18 9.26
N ARG A 96 -9.06 5.20 9.48
CA ARG A 96 -9.68 4.98 10.80
C ARG A 96 -8.62 4.65 11.86
N LEU A 97 -7.66 3.79 11.52
CA LEU A 97 -6.54 3.45 12.41
C LEU A 97 -5.65 4.68 12.66
N LEU A 98 -5.27 5.43 11.61
CA LEU A 98 -4.46 6.64 11.78
C LEU A 98 -5.17 7.71 12.63
N ALA A 99 -6.48 7.91 12.43
CA ALA A 99 -7.27 8.83 13.23
C ALA A 99 -7.33 8.42 14.71
N SER A 100 -7.36 7.11 15.01
CA SER A 100 -7.38 6.61 16.38
C SER A 100 -6.12 6.91 17.18
N LEU A 101 -5.00 7.20 16.50
CA LEU A 101 -3.73 7.55 17.14
C LEU A 101 -3.69 9.00 17.64
N GLY A 102 -4.60 9.86 17.17
CA GLY A 102 -4.65 11.27 17.58
C GLY A 102 -3.47 12.12 17.10
N ASP A 103 -2.74 11.66 16.08
CA ASP A 103 -1.58 12.36 15.50
C ASP A 103 -1.88 12.81 14.05
N PRO A 104 -2.27 14.09 13.85
CA PRO A 104 -2.55 14.62 12.51
C PRO A 104 -1.33 14.63 11.59
N TRP A 105 -0.11 14.64 12.13
CA TRP A 105 1.11 14.63 11.32
C TRP A 105 1.25 13.31 10.57
N LEU A 106 0.96 12.18 11.23
CA LEU A 106 0.97 10.86 10.59
C LEU A 106 -0.01 10.80 9.41
N ILE A 107 -1.23 11.30 9.59
CA ILE A 107 -2.24 11.33 8.53
C ILE A 107 -1.71 12.16 7.35
N GLN A 108 -1.24 13.38 7.61
CA GLN A 108 -0.77 14.28 6.55
C GLN A 108 0.41 13.70 5.76
N VAL A 109 1.41 13.16 6.47
CA VAL A 109 2.62 12.61 5.87
C VAL A 109 2.32 11.36 5.04
N LEU A 110 1.54 10.43 5.58
CA LEU A 110 1.18 9.21 4.86
C LEU A 110 0.21 9.48 3.70
N SER A 111 -0.73 10.42 3.83
CA SER A 111 -1.60 10.82 2.72
C SER A 111 -0.82 11.40 1.54
N ARG A 112 0.18 12.25 1.80
CA ARG A 112 1.03 12.83 0.74
C ARG A 112 1.85 11.77 0.02
N ALA A 113 2.45 10.86 0.79
CA ALA A 113 3.20 9.75 0.23
C ALA A 113 2.31 8.81 -0.59
N MET A 114 1.09 8.56 -0.12
CA MET A 114 0.10 7.76 -0.86
C MET A 114 -0.32 8.45 -2.16
N ALA A 115 -0.60 9.75 -2.14
CA ALA A 115 -0.91 10.50 -3.35
C ALA A 115 0.22 10.40 -4.39
N SER A 116 1.48 10.56 -3.96
CA SER A 116 2.65 10.41 -4.83
C SER A 116 2.80 8.98 -5.38
N ALA A 117 2.51 7.95 -4.59
CA ALA A 117 2.58 6.56 -5.04
C ALA A 117 1.47 6.23 -6.05
N SER A 118 0.26 6.76 -5.83
CA SER A 118 -0.86 6.63 -6.77
C SER A 118 -0.61 7.40 -8.08
N GLU A 119 0.02 8.58 -8.03
CA GLU A 119 0.49 9.26 -9.25
C GLU A 119 1.55 8.42 -9.99
N GLY A 120 2.43 7.74 -9.25
CA GLY A 120 3.41 6.82 -9.83
C GLY A 120 2.77 5.65 -10.60
N ALA A 121 1.61 5.17 -10.16
CA ALA A 121 0.87 4.13 -10.87
C ALA A 121 0.45 4.56 -12.29
N LEU A 122 0.30 5.87 -12.53
CA LEU A 122 -0.04 6.44 -13.84
C LEU A 122 1.17 6.57 -14.77
N CYS A 123 2.39 6.37 -14.27
CA CYS A 123 3.60 6.44 -15.09
C CYS A 123 3.66 5.28 -16.09
N GLU A 124 4.07 5.59 -17.31
CA GLU A 124 4.18 4.64 -18.42
C GLU A 124 5.40 3.73 -18.24
N SER A 125 6.51 4.28 -17.75
CA SER A 125 7.73 3.51 -17.54
C SER A 125 7.75 2.86 -16.15
N ARG A 126 8.22 1.62 -16.11
CA ARG A 126 8.39 0.87 -14.86
C ARG A 126 9.37 1.56 -13.90
N GLU A 127 10.44 2.13 -14.43
CA GLU A 127 11.45 2.84 -13.64
C GLU A 127 10.86 4.09 -12.99
N GLU A 128 10.14 4.92 -13.75
CA GLU A 128 9.52 6.13 -13.19
C GLU A 128 8.45 5.80 -12.15
N ARG A 129 7.66 4.73 -12.38
CA ARG A 129 6.72 4.20 -11.39
C ARG A 129 7.44 3.78 -10.11
N ALA A 130 8.50 2.98 -10.23
CA ALA A 130 9.28 2.51 -9.10
C ALA A 130 9.93 3.67 -8.34
N GLU A 131 10.45 4.68 -9.04
CA GLU A 131 11.04 5.87 -8.44
C GLU A 131 10.01 6.64 -7.61
N ARG A 132 8.81 6.91 -8.16
CA ARG A 132 7.75 7.63 -7.45
C ARG A 132 7.19 6.84 -6.27
N GLN A 133 6.92 5.54 -6.45
CA GLN A 133 6.42 4.68 -5.39
C GLN A 133 7.47 4.40 -4.30
N SER A 134 8.77 4.51 -4.60
CA SER A 134 9.83 4.39 -3.60
C SER A 134 9.80 5.52 -2.54
N LEU A 135 9.22 6.68 -2.87
CA LEU A 135 9.01 7.79 -1.92
C LEU A 135 8.06 7.41 -0.79
N TYR A 136 7.16 6.44 -1.03
CA TYR A 136 6.30 5.87 0.01
C TYR A 136 7.14 5.18 1.09
N HIS A 137 8.12 4.36 0.68
CA HIS A 137 9.02 3.65 1.58
C HIS A 137 9.97 4.61 2.32
N GLU A 138 10.46 5.65 1.64
CA GLU A 138 11.19 6.76 2.27
C GLU A 138 10.35 7.41 3.39
N THR A 139 9.07 7.66 3.12
CA THR A 139 8.15 8.27 4.10
C THR A 139 7.89 7.35 5.29
N ILE A 140 7.77 6.04 5.06
CA ILE A 140 7.62 5.07 6.15
C ILE A 140 8.85 5.08 7.07
N ALA A 141 10.04 5.19 6.50
CA ALA A 141 11.27 5.33 7.29
C ALA A 141 11.27 6.61 8.13
N LEU A 142 10.79 7.73 7.56
CA LEU A 142 10.61 9.00 8.28
C LEU A 142 9.64 8.86 9.45
N VAL A 143 8.52 8.16 9.25
CA VAL A 143 7.56 7.87 10.32
C VAL A 143 8.22 7.07 11.44
N GLY A 144 8.95 5.99 11.12
CA GLY A 144 9.61 5.19 12.16
C GLY A 144 10.71 5.97 12.90
N ALA A 145 11.50 6.76 12.20
CA ALA A 145 12.51 7.64 12.81
C ALA A 145 11.87 8.70 13.72
N HIS A 146 10.74 9.29 13.30
CA HIS A 146 9.95 10.22 14.10
C HIS A 146 9.44 9.55 15.38
N GLN A 147 8.89 8.33 15.28
CA GLN A 147 8.41 7.59 16.45
C GLN A 147 9.54 7.21 17.41
N ALA A 148 10.76 7.06 16.92
CA ALA A 148 11.95 6.84 17.76
C ALA A 148 12.56 8.13 18.34
N GLY A 149 12.01 9.31 18.03
CA GLY A 149 12.58 10.59 18.44
C GLY A 149 13.95 10.88 17.81
N GLN A 150 14.28 10.23 16.69
CA GLN A 150 15.54 10.43 15.99
C GLN A 150 15.49 11.70 15.15
N THR A 151 16.57 12.50 15.21
CA THR A 151 16.76 13.68 14.35
C THR A 151 18.22 13.74 13.90
N GLY A 152 18.49 14.23 12.69
CA GLY A 152 19.85 14.53 12.21
C GLY A 152 20.34 13.71 11.02
N GLY A 153 21.66 13.59 10.88
CA GLY A 153 22.34 12.97 9.72
C GLY A 153 22.00 11.51 9.52
N ASP A 154 21.93 10.73 10.61
CA ASP A 154 21.60 9.29 10.56
C ASP A 154 20.18 9.04 10.02
N THR A 155 19.25 9.97 10.29
CA THR A 155 17.89 9.89 9.72
C THR A 155 17.95 9.98 8.19
N ARG A 156 18.74 10.89 7.62
CA ARG A 156 18.84 11.08 6.16
C ARG A 156 19.32 9.81 5.45
N ASP A 157 20.29 9.11 6.03
CA ASP A 157 20.82 7.88 5.44
C ASP A 157 19.80 6.74 5.52
N LEU A 158 19.04 6.64 6.62
CA LEU A 158 17.91 5.71 6.74
C LEU A 158 16.82 5.99 5.71
N LEU A 159 16.49 7.26 5.46
CA LEU A 159 15.49 7.63 4.44
C LEU A 159 15.95 7.19 3.03
N GLN A 160 17.20 7.49 2.68
CA GLN A 160 17.75 7.09 1.38
C GLN A 160 17.86 5.57 1.23
N TRP A 161 18.23 4.87 2.30
CA TRP A 161 18.25 3.41 2.34
C TRP A 161 16.86 2.84 2.08
N ALA A 162 15.84 3.34 2.77
CA ALA A 162 14.46 2.86 2.61
C ALA A 162 13.92 3.13 1.20
N ARG A 163 14.23 4.29 0.61
CA ARG A 163 13.93 4.59 -0.79
C ARG A 163 14.55 3.57 -1.73
N ARG A 164 15.86 3.26 -1.56
CA ARG A 164 16.58 2.31 -2.42
C ARG A 164 16.03 0.89 -2.32
N ILE A 165 15.72 0.42 -1.11
CA ILE A 165 15.11 -0.91 -0.93
C ILE A 165 13.70 -0.95 -1.52
N GLY A 166 12.90 0.10 -1.29
CA GLY A 166 11.57 0.21 -1.90
C GLY A 166 11.64 0.16 -3.42
N HIS A 167 12.55 0.92 -4.02
CA HIS A 167 12.79 0.90 -5.46
C HIS A 167 13.18 -0.49 -5.97
N ALA A 168 14.20 -1.11 -5.34
CA ALA A 168 14.66 -2.45 -5.72
C ALA A 168 13.54 -3.48 -5.63
N HIS A 169 12.75 -3.46 -4.55
CA HIS A 169 11.60 -4.35 -4.38
C HIS A 169 10.58 -4.22 -5.52
N LEU A 170 10.24 -2.99 -5.92
CA LEU A 170 9.30 -2.73 -7.01
C LEU A 170 9.85 -3.18 -8.37
N MET A 171 11.17 -3.12 -8.54
CA MET A 171 11.88 -3.63 -9.71
C MET A 171 12.05 -5.16 -9.73
N ASP A 172 11.78 -5.83 -8.61
CA ASP A 172 11.73 -7.31 -8.53
C ASP A 172 10.31 -7.87 -8.69
N LEU A 173 9.26 -7.05 -8.52
CA LEU A 173 7.87 -7.49 -8.73
C LEU A 173 7.63 -7.88 -10.19
N PRO A 174 6.82 -8.92 -10.49
CA PRO A 174 6.44 -9.20 -11.86
C PRO A 174 5.77 -7.95 -12.48
N PRO A 175 5.98 -7.69 -13.78
CA PRO A 175 5.30 -6.59 -14.45
C PRO A 175 3.79 -6.74 -14.26
N PRO A 176 3.04 -5.62 -14.13
CA PRO A 176 1.59 -5.72 -14.08
C PRO A 176 1.11 -6.47 -15.33
N PRO A 177 0.14 -7.38 -15.20
CA PRO A 177 -0.36 -8.11 -16.34
C PRO A 177 -0.93 -7.10 -17.34
N ASP A 178 -0.58 -7.23 -18.62
CA ASP A 178 -0.92 -6.26 -19.66
C ASP A 178 -2.38 -5.80 -19.51
N THR A 179 -2.56 -4.48 -19.36
CA THR A 179 -3.82 -3.82 -19.66
C THR A 179 -3.87 -3.71 -21.17
N ASP A 180 -4.68 -4.55 -21.79
CA ASP A 180 -5.04 -4.37 -23.20
C ASP A 180 -5.62 -2.95 -23.36
N PRO A 181 -5.00 -2.05 -24.13
CA PRO A 181 -5.39 -0.64 -24.21
C PRO A 181 -6.82 -0.42 -24.74
N PHE A 182 -7.50 -1.47 -25.20
CA PHE A 182 -8.87 -1.42 -25.69
C PHE A 182 -9.96 -1.27 -24.62
N ILE A 183 -9.68 -1.46 -23.33
CA ILE A 183 -10.71 -1.36 -22.26
C ILE A 183 -10.75 0.03 -21.60
N ALA A 184 -9.71 0.86 -21.74
CA ALA A 184 -9.65 2.20 -21.15
C ALA A 184 -10.53 3.26 -21.85
N GLY A 185 -11.17 2.91 -22.98
CA GLY A 185 -11.96 3.82 -23.80
C GLY A 185 -13.38 3.31 -24.05
N GLY A 186 -14.05 2.78 -23.03
CA GLY A 186 -15.44 2.32 -23.09
C GLY A 186 -16.43 3.45 -23.43
N PHE A 187 -16.38 3.95 -24.66
CA PHE A 187 -17.52 4.57 -25.30
C PHE A 187 -18.58 3.48 -25.43
N TYR A 188 -19.68 3.69 -24.74
CA TYR A 188 -20.94 3.05 -25.03
C TYR A 188 -21.21 3.29 -26.52
N ASP A 189 -21.06 2.27 -27.36
CA ASP A 189 -21.58 2.29 -28.73
C ASP A 189 -23.02 1.79 -28.64
N PRO A 190 -24.04 2.68 -28.65
CA PRO A 190 -25.41 2.21 -28.70
C PRO A 190 -25.58 1.53 -30.05
N LYS A 191 -25.63 0.19 -30.04
CA LYS A 191 -26.06 -0.58 -31.21
C LYS A 191 -27.34 0.07 -31.75
N PRO A 192 -27.41 0.43 -33.05
CA PRO A 192 -28.63 0.95 -33.61
C PRO A 192 -29.73 -0.08 -33.39
N GLU A 193 -30.83 0.35 -32.76
CA GLU A 193 -32.03 -0.45 -32.59
C GLU A 193 -32.41 -1.04 -33.95
N GLN A 194 -32.47 -2.37 -34.04
CA GLN A 194 -33.00 -3.00 -35.25
C GLN A 194 -34.45 -2.55 -35.41
N PRO A 195 -34.86 -2.12 -36.61
CA PRO A 195 -36.25 -1.76 -36.83
C PRO A 195 -37.12 -2.99 -36.58
N VAL A 196 -38.10 -2.82 -35.70
CA VAL A 196 -39.15 -3.80 -35.47
C VAL A 196 -39.85 -4.01 -36.80
N SER A 197 -39.77 -5.23 -37.32
CA SER A 197 -40.44 -5.66 -38.54
C SER A 197 -41.94 -5.75 -38.27
N ASP A 198 -42.70 -4.72 -38.65
CA ASP A 198 -44.15 -4.82 -38.70
C ASP A 198 -44.54 -5.83 -39.79
N SER A 199 -45.17 -6.92 -39.34
CA SER A 199 -45.73 -7.96 -40.20
C SER A 199 -47.02 -7.43 -40.82
N GLY A 200 -47.03 -7.25 -42.14
CA GLY A 200 -48.22 -7.12 -42.98
C GLY A 200 -48.49 -8.41 -43.73
#